data_AF-A0A842VW52-F1
#
_entry.id   AF-A0A842VW52-F1
#
_cell.length_a   1.000
_cell.length_b   1.000
_cell.length_c   1.000
_cell.angle_alpha   90.00
_cell.angle_beta   90.00
_cell.angle_gamma   90.00
#
_symmetry.space_group_name_H-M   'P 1'
#
loop_
_entity.id
_entity.type
_entity.pdbx_description
1 polymer ?
#
loop_
_entity_poly.entity_id
_entity_poly.type
_entity_poly.pdbx_seq_one_letter_code
_entity_poly.pdbx_strand_id
1 'polypeptide(L)'
;MHVERKTWGQVNGLNSELLIIKCENTGFEVHLTDIGASIVRVRMPDKTGDITDIHYGRANPQAIYDNEDNGYLGSVVGRVASLISFGQFELNGKKYKLTPNMLGIHTQHGGAKGFNTKLWNIDNVDENDNQVSVGFRYISVDGEEGFPGRLTTSVLYTITESMELSWEFRATSDKTTIVNLINHAYWNLDGFGHSINDLHLKIAASKYQHLKMGRLIVESIAHKLHIKRKHGYIAYDIRDCKENGLDFNEFKSLEEHLNDRGDLDHIF
;
A
#
# COMPACT_ATOMS: atom_id res chain seq x y z
N MET A 1 17.68 14.22 -12.46
CA MET A 1 17.14 13.70 -11.18
C MET A 1 18.32 13.44 -10.26
N HIS A 2 18.17 13.56 -8.95
CA HIS A 2 19.28 13.31 -8.02
C HIS A 2 18.86 12.49 -6.79
N VAL A 3 19.72 11.56 -6.33
CA VAL A 3 19.51 10.77 -5.11
C VAL A 3 20.48 11.17 -4.01
N GLU A 4 19.93 11.62 -2.89
CA GLU A 4 20.66 11.79 -1.63
C GLU A 4 20.40 10.57 -0.73
N ARG A 5 21.47 9.94 -0.23
CA ARG A 5 21.40 8.77 0.65
C ARG A 5 21.98 9.11 2.02
N LYS A 6 21.28 8.75 3.10
CA LYS A 6 21.78 8.93 4.46
C LYS A 6 21.34 7.81 5.39
N THR A 7 22.15 7.56 6.43
CA THR A 7 21.68 6.81 7.60
C THR A 7 20.55 7.57 8.27
N TRP A 8 19.41 6.91 8.46
CA TRP A 8 18.23 7.55 9.00
C TRP A 8 18.09 7.36 10.51
N GLY A 9 18.43 6.18 11.01
CA GLY A 9 18.42 5.86 12.42
C GLY A 9 18.90 4.44 12.68
N GLN A 10 18.71 3.97 13.90
CA GLN A 10 18.94 2.58 14.27
C GLN A 10 17.62 1.92 14.66
N VAL A 11 17.39 0.73 14.13
CA VAL A 11 16.25 -0.12 14.46
C VAL A 11 16.77 -1.52 14.76
N ASN A 12 16.40 -2.06 15.92
CA ASN A 12 16.89 -3.36 16.41
C ASN A 12 18.44 -3.49 16.37
N GLY A 13 19.17 -2.41 16.67
CA GLY A 13 20.63 -2.37 16.66
C GLY A 13 21.28 -2.33 15.27
N LEU A 14 20.50 -2.27 14.19
CA LEU A 14 20.98 -2.12 12.81
C LEU A 14 20.70 -0.70 12.31
N ASN A 15 21.61 -0.15 11.51
CA ASN A 15 21.38 1.12 10.84
C ASN A 15 20.32 0.94 9.75
N SER A 16 19.34 1.85 9.71
CA SER A 16 18.43 2.02 8.59
C SER A 16 18.85 3.21 7.72
N GLU A 17 18.30 3.25 6.52
CA GLU A 17 18.64 4.26 5.53
C GLU A 17 17.41 4.98 4.97
N LEU A 18 17.61 6.23 4.56
CA LEU A 18 16.65 7.04 3.85
C LEU A 18 17.30 7.52 2.55
N LEU A 19 16.63 7.26 1.43
CA LEU A 19 16.95 7.76 0.11
C LEU A 19 15.96 8.88 -0.23
N ILE A 20 16.48 10.04 -0.61
CA ILE A 20 15.69 11.21 -1.00
C ILE A 20 15.97 11.47 -2.47
N ILE A 21 14.96 11.21 -3.30
CA ILE A 21 15.01 11.37 -4.75
C ILE A 21 14.39 12.72 -5.10
N LYS A 22 15.14 13.61 -5.75
CA LYS A 22 14.71 14.97 -6.09
C LYS A 22 14.72 15.19 -7.60
N CYS A 23 13.64 15.76 -8.11
CA CYS A 23 13.56 16.36 -9.43
C CYS A 23 13.71 17.88 -9.29
N GLU A 24 14.93 18.41 -9.46
CA GLU A 24 15.19 19.86 -9.27
C GLU A 24 14.37 20.74 -10.22
N ASN A 25 14.08 20.24 -11.43
CA ASN A 25 13.34 20.98 -12.44
C ASN A 25 11.86 21.21 -12.07
N THR A 26 11.25 20.28 -11.34
CA THR A 26 9.81 20.32 -11.01
C THR A 26 9.55 20.57 -9.53
N GLY A 27 10.51 20.26 -8.65
CA GLY A 27 10.31 20.23 -7.20
C GLY A 27 9.67 18.92 -6.69
N PHE A 28 9.41 17.95 -7.57
CA PHE A 28 8.92 16.64 -7.19
C PHE A 28 9.98 15.86 -6.40
N GLU A 29 9.60 15.27 -5.28
CA GLU A 29 10.52 14.60 -4.38
C GLU A 29 9.89 13.35 -3.75
N VAL A 30 10.60 12.23 -3.76
CA VAL A 30 10.14 10.95 -3.17
C VAL A 30 11.17 10.47 -2.16
N HIS A 31 10.71 10.04 -0.99
CA HIS A 31 11.57 9.50 0.07
C HIS A 31 11.29 8.01 0.22
N LEU A 32 12.33 7.19 0.17
CA LEU A 32 12.25 5.75 0.35
C LEU A 32 13.15 5.30 1.51
N THR A 33 12.75 4.28 2.24
CA THR A 33 13.58 3.67 3.31
C THR A 33 13.69 2.16 3.13
N ASP A 34 14.79 1.59 3.57
CA ASP A 34 15.02 0.15 3.61
C ASP A 34 14.13 -0.58 4.63
N ILE A 35 13.56 0.13 5.60
CA ILE A 35 12.57 -0.44 6.53
C ILE A 35 11.27 -0.70 5.77
N GLY A 36 10.92 -1.96 5.60
CA GLY A 36 9.73 -2.40 4.86
C GLY A 36 9.75 -2.02 3.38
N ALA A 37 10.91 -1.62 2.84
CA ALA A 37 11.03 -0.98 1.54
C ALA A 37 9.99 0.14 1.35
N SER A 38 9.82 0.98 2.38
CA SER A 38 8.66 1.87 2.48
C SER A 38 8.83 3.18 1.72
N ILE A 39 7.73 3.67 1.15
CA ILE A 39 7.58 5.08 0.79
C ILE A 39 7.39 5.87 2.08
N VAL A 40 8.20 6.88 2.31
CA VAL A 40 8.15 7.74 3.50
C VAL A 40 7.46 9.05 3.21
N ARG A 41 7.71 9.63 2.03
CA ARG A 41 7.13 10.90 1.57
C ARG A 41 6.98 10.91 0.05
N VAL A 42 6.00 11.65 -0.43
CA VAL A 42 5.83 12.00 -1.84
C VAL A 42 5.43 13.46 -1.89
N ARG A 43 6.40 14.33 -2.17
CA ARG A 43 6.20 15.78 -2.25
C ARG A 43 5.97 16.16 -3.70
N MET A 44 4.80 16.71 -3.97
CA MET A 44 4.34 17.01 -5.31
C MET A 44 4.00 18.49 -5.45
N PRO A 45 4.55 19.19 -6.46
CA PRO A 45 4.13 20.55 -6.79
C PRO A 45 2.70 20.54 -7.37
N ASP A 46 1.91 21.53 -7.00
CA ASP A 46 0.63 21.78 -7.63
C ASP A 46 0.76 22.72 -8.85
N LYS A 47 -0.37 23.18 -9.39
CA LYS A 47 -0.41 24.08 -10.55
C LYS A 47 0.15 25.49 -10.27
N THR A 48 0.23 25.92 -9.01
CA THR A 48 0.83 27.20 -8.60
C THR A 48 2.29 27.04 -8.19
N GLY A 49 2.79 25.80 -8.14
CA GLY A 49 4.16 25.46 -7.74
C GLY A 49 4.29 25.25 -6.23
N ASP A 50 3.19 25.24 -5.49
CA ASP A 50 3.19 24.95 -4.06
C ASP A 50 3.41 23.45 -3.86
N ILE A 51 4.37 23.09 -3.00
CA ILE A 51 4.78 21.70 -2.79
C ILE A 51 4.12 21.13 -1.55
N THR A 52 3.32 20.08 -1.74
CA THR A 52 2.61 19.37 -0.67
C THR A 52 3.12 17.93 -0.56
N ASP A 53 3.29 17.44 0.67
CA ASP A 53 3.53 16.00 0.90
C ASP A 53 2.19 15.26 0.83
N ILE A 54 1.97 14.56 -0.27
CA ILE A 54 0.70 13.91 -0.59
C ILE A 54 0.62 12.47 -0.11
N HIS A 55 1.68 11.94 0.51
CA HIS A 55 1.70 10.61 1.10
C HIS A 55 1.69 10.69 2.63
N TYR A 56 0.78 9.94 3.27
CA TYR A 56 0.80 9.80 4.72
C TYR A 56 1.77 8.69 5.16
N GLY A 57 3.01 9.09 5.47
CA GLY A 57 4.07 8.23 6.01
C GLY A 57 4.48 8.58 7.44
N ARG A 58 5.48 7.87 8.00
CA ARG A 58 6.03 8.14 9.33
C ARG A 58 7.40 8.81 9.26
N ALA A 59 7.62 9.83 10.08
CA ALA A 59 8.90 10.53 10.15
C ALA A 59 9.94 9.86 11.06
N ASN A 60 9.57 8.79 11.78
CA ASN A 60 10.44 8.06 12.70
C ASN A 60 10.69 6.63 12.18
N PRO A 61 11.96 6.21 11.98
CA PRO A 61 12.28 4.87 11.51
C PRO A 61 11.79 3.75 12.44
N GLN A 62 11.90 3.94 13.76
CA GLN A 62 11.44 2.96 14.75
C GLN A 62 9.93 2.75 14.67
N ALA A 63 9.17 3.83 14.47
CA ALA A 63 7.72 3.76 14.30
C ALA A 63 7.30 2.98 13.03
N ILE A 64 8.11 3.03 11.95
CA ILE A 64 7.91 2.17 10.77
C ILE A 64 8.20 0.71 11.13
N TYR A 65 9.37 0.46 11.72
CA TYR A 65 9.83 -0.88 12.08
C TYR A 65 8.86 -1.61 13.03
N ASP A 66 8.33 -0.92 14.03
CA ASP A 66 7.37 -1.47 15.00
C ASP A 66 5.94 -1.54 14.45
N ASN A 67 5.71 -1.01 13.26
CA ASN A 67 4.38 -0.86 12.67
C ASN A 67 3.36 -0.20 13.61
N GLU A 68 3.74 0.92 14.24
CA GLU A 68 2.88 1.64 15.19
C GLU A 68 1.47 1.89 14.64
N ASP A 69 0.44 1.73 15.47
CA ASP A 69 -0.98 1.84 15.08
C ASP A 69 -1.46 0.85 14.00
N ASN A 70 -0.63 -0.12 13.60
CA ASN A 70 -0.91 -1.10 12.53
C ASN A 70 -1.32 -0.46 11.19
N GLY A 71 -0.69 0.67 10.84
CA GLY A 71 -1.03 1.43 9.63
C GLY A 71 -0.33 0.98 8.35
N TYR A 72 0.78 0.24 8.39
CA TYR A 72 1.58 -0.18 7.20
C TYR A 72 2.02 0.95 6.25
N LEU A 73 1.90 2.20 6.69
CA LEU A 73 1.95 3.45 5.93
C LEU A 73 3.09 3.51 4.89
N GLY A 74 2.78 3.19 3.63
CA GLY A 74 3.73 3.21 2.53
C GLY A 74 4.68 2.01 2.45
N SER A 75 4.58 1.04 3.36
CA SER A 75 5.42 -0.17 3.39
C SER A 75 4.99 -1.22 2.37
N VAL A 76 5.94 -2.05 1.95
CA VAL A 76 5.65 -3.30 1.25
C VAL A 76 5.06 -4.30 2.24
N VAL A 77 3.93 -4.89 1.85
CA VAL A 77 3.20 -5.86 2.65
C VAL A 77 3.21 -7.23 1.98
N GLY A 78 3.55 -8.26 2.76
CA GLY A 78 3.70 -9.63 2.31
C GLY A 78 4.10 -10.56 3.47
N ARG A 79 4.14 -11.89 3.29
CA ARG A 79 4.12 -12.63 2.02
C ARG A 79 2.76 -12.65 1.29
N VAL A 80 1.67 -12.52 2.03
CA VAL A 80 0.31 -12.39 1.50
C VAL A 80 -0.36 -11.17 2.11
N ALA A 81 -0.70 -10.20 1.27
CA ALA A 81 -1.48 -9.04 1.64
C ALA A 81 -2.94 -9.40 1.95
N SER A 82 -3.60 -8.54 2.72
CA SER A 82 -4.94 -8.75 3.27
C SER A 82 -5.01 -9.96 4.22
N LEU A 83 -6.18 -10.58 4.34
CA LEU A 83 -6.51 -11.53 5.39
C LEU A 83 -6.50 -12.99 4.88
N ILE A 84 -5.90 -13.87 5.69
CA ILE A 84 -6.06 -15.31 5.61
C ILE A 84 -6.89 -15.77 6.81
N SER A 85 -8.07 -16.30 6.52
CA SER A 85 -9.03 -16.77 7.51
C SER A 85 -8.43 -17.84 8.43
N PHE A 86 -8.67 -17.70 9.74
CA PHE A 86 -8.19 -18.63 10.77
C PHE A 86 -6.68 -18.89 10.78
N GLY A 87 -5.88 -17.99 10.18
CA GLY A 87 -4.44 -18.09 10.12
C GLY A 87 -3.97 -19.41 9.53
N GLN A 88 -4.67 -19.95 8.53
CA GLN A 88 -4.29 -21.21 7.91
C GLN A 88 -4.78 -21.29 6.48
N PHE A 89 -4.08 -22.09 5.68
CA PHE A 89 -4.49 -22.43 4.31
C PHE A 89 -4.06 -23.86 3.97
N GLU A 90 -4.62 -24.39 2.90
CA GLU A 90 -4.24 -25.69 2.36
C GLU A 90 -3.56 -25.52 1.01
N LEU A 91 -2.44 -26.22 0.80
CA LEU A 91 -1.70 -26.20 -0.45
C LEU A 91 -1.18 -27.60 -0.72
N ASN A 92 -1.54 -28.14 -1.89
CA ASN A 92 -1.20 -29.51 -2.32
C ASN A 92 -1.57 -30.58 -1.26
N GLY A 93 -2.77 -30.47 -0.67
CA GLY A 93 -3.27 -31.41 0.33
C GLY A 93 -2.61 -31.30 1.73
N LYS A 94 -1.71 -30.33 1.94
CA LYS A 94 -1.08 -30.07 3.24
C LYS A 94 -1.62 -28.77 3.83
N LYS A 95 -2.01 -28.84 5.10
CA LYS A 95 -2.41 -27.66 5.89
C LYS A 95 -1.19 -26.94 6.44
N TYR A 96 -1.18 -25.62 6.28
CA TYR A 96 -0.18 -24.72 6.84
C TYR A 96 -0.85 -23.80 7.85
N LYS A 97 -0.24 -23.66 9.02
CA LYS A 97 -0.64 -22.70 10.05
C LYS A 97 0.30 -21.51 9.98
N LEU A 98 -0.29 -20.33 9.96
CA LEU A 98 0.36 -19.04 9.90
C LEU A 98 0.26 -18.34 11.25
N THR A 99 1.14 -17.38 11.50
CA THR A 99 1.05 -16.56 12.71
C THR A 99 -0.19 -15.67 12.65
N PRO A 100 -1.12 -15.77 13.62
CA PRO A 100 -2.23 -14.84 13.69
C PRO A 100 -1.77 -13.52 14.32
N ASN A 101 -2.23 -12.41 13.77
CA ASN A 101 -1.97 -11.05 14.27
C ASN A 101 -3.23 -10.17 14.25
N MET A 102 -4.31 -10.62 13.61
CA MET A 102 -5.60 -9.93 13.61
C MET A 102 -6.59 -10.68 14.50
N LEU A 103 -7.04 -10.02 15.57
CA LEU A 103 -7.90 -10.58 16.62
C LEU A 103 -7.34 -11.86 17.29
N GLY A 104 -6.06 -12.15 17.09
CA GLY A 104 -5.43 -13.42 17.51
C GLY A 104 -5.92 -14.66 16.75
N ILE A 105 -6.71 -14.49 15.68
CA ILE A 105 -7.36 -15.59 14.95
C ILE A 105 -6.92 -15.62 13.49
N HIS A 106 -6.85 -14.44 12.85
CA HIS A 106 -6.57 -14.32 11.42
C HIS A 106 -5.13 -13.86 11.20
N THR A 107 -4.56 -14.24 10.04
CA THR A 107 -3.29 -13.70 9.59
C THR A 107 -3.58 -12.58 8.62
N GLN A 108 -3.20 -11.37 8.99
CA GLN A 108 -3.32 -10.17 8.18
C GLN A 108 -1.93 -9.74 7.71
N HIS A 109 -1.82 -9.35 6.44
CA HIS A 109 -0.64 -8.67 5.89
C HIS A 109 0.68 -9.45 6.09
N GLY A 110 0.59 -10.78 6.08
CA GLY A 110 1.74 -11.67 6.17
C GLY A 110 2.18 -12.06 7.59
N GLY A 111 1.46 -11.65 8.64
CA GLY A 111 1.71 -12.10 10.02
C GLY A 111 2.23 -11.00 10.93
N ALA A 112 2.66 -11.39 12.15
CA ALA A 112 2.98 -10.43 13.21
C ALA A 112 4.24 -9.60 12.89
N LYS A 113 5.24 -10.22 12.27
CA LYS A 113 6.45 -9.57 11.74
C LYS A 113 6.50 -9.78 10.23
N GLY A 114 5.49 -9.24 9.54
CA GLY A 114 5.40 -9.22 8.09
C GLY A 114 6.51 -8.40 7.42
N PHE A 115 6.50 -8.37 6.10
CA PHE A 115 7.53 -7.73 5.27
C PHE A 115 7.74 -6.23 5.56
N ASN A 116 6.70 -5.55 6.03
CA ASN A 116 6.71 -4.14 6.38
C ASN A 116 7.62 -3.79 7.58
N THR A 117 7.91 -4.78 8.43
CA THR A 117 8.72 -4.61 9.66
C THR A 117 10.19 -5.05 9.48
N LYS A 118 10.59 -5.42 8.26
CA LYS A 118 11.93 -5.95 7.99
C LYS A 118 12.85 -4.86 7.50
N LEU A 119 14.15 -4.97 7.78
CA LEU A 119 15.14 -4.25 6.96
C LEU A 119 15.34 -5.02 5.66
N TRP A 120 15.12 -4.35 4.55
CA TRP A 120 15.40 -4.84 3.22
C TRP A 120 16.82 -4.43 2.81
N ASN A 121 17.47 -5.25 1.99
CA ASN A 121 18.73 -4.84 1.37
C ASN A 121 18.42 -3.88 0.22
N ILE A 122 19.16 -2.77 0.13
CA ILE A 122 19.17 -1.93 -1.08
C ILE A 122 20.14 -2.57 -2.06
N ASP A 123 19.61 -3.16 -3.13
CA ASP A 123 20.39 -3.92 -4.12
C ASP A 123 21.00 -3.02 -5.20
N ASN A 124 20.23 -2.03 -5.68
CA ASN A 124 20.66 -1.10 -6.72
C ASN A 124 20.02 0.28 -6.54
N VAL A 125 20.77 1.30 -6.94
CA VAL A 125 20.32 2.68 -7.10
C VAL A 125 20.88 3.15 -8.43
N ASP A 126 20.01 3.28 -9.43
CA ASP A 126 20.38 3.70 -10.78
C ASP A 126 19.81 5.10 -11.02
N GLU A 127 20.67 6.06 -11.36
CA GLU A 127 20.32 7.48 -11.53
C GLU A 127 20.74 7.97 -12.91
N ASN A 128 19.85 8.69 -13.58
CA ASN A 128 20.14 9.50 -14.75
C ASN A 128 19.33 10.80 -14.73
N ASP A 129 19.50 11.64 -15.74
CA ASP A 129 18.86 12.97 -15.79
C ASP A 129 17.33 12.90 -15.68
N ASN A 130 16.71 11.86 -16.23
CA ASN A 130 15.25 11.77 -16.40
C ASN A 130 14.59 10.79 -15.43
N GLN A 131 15.35 9.91 -14.78
CA GLN A 131 14.82 8.81 -13.97
C GLN A 131 15.79 8.37 -12.88
N VAL A 132 15.22 7.94 -11.76
CA VAL A 132 15.90 7.17 -10.71
C VAL A 132 15.16 5.85 -10.48
N SER A 133 15.90 4.76 -10.36
CA SER A 133 15.39 3.46 -9.93
C SER A 133 16.07 2.98 -8.65
N VAL A 134 15.30 2.52 -7.67
CA VAL A 134 15.80 1.98 -6.39
C VAL A 134 15.23 0.58 -6.17
N GLY A 135 16.10 -0.42 -6.13
CA GLY A 135 15.74 -1.80 -5.88
C GLY A 135 15.99 -2.21 -4.44
N PHE A 136 14.96 -2.77 -3.80
CA PHE A 136 15.05 -3.39 -2.49
C PHE A 136 14.85 -4.90 -2.62
N ARG A 137 15.51 -5.67 -1.76
CA ARG A 137 15.36 -7.13 -1.68
C ARG A 137 15.27 -7.63 -0.25
N TYR A 138 14.34 -8.56 -0.02
CA TYR A 138 14.21 -9.28 1.23
C TYR A 138 14.17 -10.79 0.99
N ILE A 139 14.81 -11.56 1.87
CA ILE A 139 14.80 -13.02 1.84
C ILE A 139 14.01 -13.49 3.05
N SER A 140 12.80 -13.95 2.79
CA SER A 140 11.95 -14.62 3.77
C SER A 140 12.34 -16.09 3.83
N VAL A 141 12.85 -16.55 4.98
CA VAL A 141 13.30 -17.95 5.14
C VAL A 141 12.12 -18.94 5.10
N ASP A 142 12.41 -20.21 4.84
CA ASP A 142 11.40 -21.28 4.92
C ASP A 142 10.77 -21.32 6.32
N GLY A 143 9.44 -21.30 6.38
CA GLY A 143 8.68 -21.30 7.62
C GLY A 143 8.52 -19.92 8.28
N GLU A 144 9.04 -18.83 7.70
CA GLU A 144 8.80 -17.49 8.25
C GLU A 144 7.30 -17.19 8.28
N GLU A 145 6.80 -16.77 9.45
CA GLU A 145 5.38 -16.55 9.75
C GLU A 145 4.46 -17.76 9.40
N GLY A 146 5.05 -18.96 9.24
CA GLY A 146 4.37 -20.21 8.88
C GLY A 146 4.30 -20.51 7.37
N PHE A 147 4.80 -19.63 6.51
CA PHE A 147 4.75 -19.83 5.06
C PHE A 147 5.84 -20.81 4.58
N PRO A 148 5.52 -21.79 3.70
CA PRO A 148 6.53 -22.71 3.17
C PRO A 148 7.42 -22.03 2.13
N GLY A 149 8.66 -22.48 2.05
CA GLY A 149 9.65 -22.06 1.07
C GLY A 149 10.40 -20.80 1.47
N ARG A 150 11.70 -20.77 1.17
CA ARG A 150 12.48 -19.55 1.15
C ARG A 150 12.02 -18.72 -0.04
N LEU A 151 11.53 -17.51 0.21
CA LEU A 151 11.10 -16.57 -0.80
C LEU A 151 12.09 -15.42 -0.89
N THR A 152 12.71 -15.23 -2.05
CA THR A 152 13.43 -14.00 -2.38
C THR A 152 12.45 -13.05 -3.04
N THR A 153 12.22 -11.89 -2.42
CA THR A 153 11.31 -10.86 -2.91
C THR A 153 12.08 -9.59 -3.19
N SER A 154 11.77 -8.94 -4.30
CA SER A 154 12.31 -7.64 -4.67
C SER A 154 11.19 -6.68 -5.03
N VAL A 155 11.38 -5.40 -4.69
CA VAL A 155 10.59 -4.28 -5.22
C VAL A 155 11.53 -3.30 -5.89
N LEU A 156 11.20 -2.89 -7.11
CA LEU A 156 11.92 -1.85 -7.84
C LEU A 156 11.02 -0.62 -7.89
N TYR A 157 11.40 0.45 -7.21
CA TYR A 157 10.75 1.76 -7.34
C TYR A 157 11.38 2.55 -8.47
N THR A 158 10.56 3.16 -9.32
CA THR A 158 11.01 4.00 -10.43
C THR A 158 10.35 5.36 -10.34
N ILE A 159 11.16 6.41 -10.31
CA ILE A 159 10.76 7.81 -10.20
C ILE A 159 11.25 8.56 -11.44
N THR A 160 10.38 9.29 -12.12
CA THR A 160 10.72 10.02 -13.35
C THR A 160 10.62 11.54 -13.18
N GLU A 161 11.25 12.28 -14.09
CA GLU A 161 11.10 13.73 -14.17
C GLU A 161 9.68 14.18 -14.53
N SER A 162 8.87 13.30 -15.14
CA SER A 162 7.44 13.52 -15.42
C SER A 162 6.54 13.39 -14.18
N MET A 163 7.14 13.32 -12.99
CA MET A 163 6.47 13.16 -11.70
C MET A 163 5.73 11.83 -11.55
N GLU A 164 6.24 10.77 -12.19
CA GLU A 164 5.71 9.42 -12.03
C GLU A 164 6.47 8.71 -10.91
N LEU A 165 5.71 8.02 -10.05
CA LEU A 165 6.21 7.05 -9.08
C LEU A 165 5.54 5.71 -9.39
N SER A 166 6.35 4.71 -9.75
CA SER A 166 5.89 3.36 -10.03
C SER A 166 6.70 2.33 -9.27
N TRP A 167 6.18 1.12 -9.14
CA TRP A 167 6.92 0.01 -8.54
C TRP A 167 6.58 -1.34 -9.18
N GLU A 168 7.56 -2.22 -9.24
CA GLU A 168 7.42 -3.60 -9.72
C GLU A 168 7.85 -4.59 -8.64
N PHE A 169 7.04 -5.61 -8.38
CA PHE A 169 7.40 -6.72 -7.50
C PHE A 169 7.91 -7.92 -8.29
N ARG A 170 8.98 -8.55 -7.80
CA ARG A 170 9.43 -9.88 -8.24
C ARG A 170 9.57 -10.80 -7.04
N ALA A 171 9.20 -12.06 -7.20
CA ALA A 171 9.38 -13.05 -6.14
C ALA A 171 9.76 -14.41 -6.72
N THR A 172 10.67 -15.11 -6.07
CA THR A 172 11.10 -16.47 -6.44
C THR A 172 11.21 -17.33 -5.19
N SER A 173 10.62 -18.52 -5.25
CA SER A 173 10.55 -19.47 -4.13
C SER A 173 11.26 -20.77 -4.48
N ASP A 174 11.89 -21.40 -3.49
CA ASP A 174 12.47 -22.75 -3.62
C ASP A 174 11.46 -23.89 -3.39
N LYS A 175 10.25 -23.55 -2.90
CA LYS A 175 9.11 -24.46 -2.73
C LYS A 175 7.83 -23.80 -3.21
N THR A 176 6.84 -24.61 -3.60
CA THR A 176 5.49 -24.10 -3.86
C THR A 176 4.96 -23.36 -2.63
N THR A 177 4.54 -22.12 -2.81
CA THR A 177 4.03 -21.25 -1.75
C THR A 177 3.01 -20.26 -2.32
N ILE A 178 2.30 -19.54 -1.45
CA ILE A 178 1.38 -18.48 -1.84
C ILE A 178 2.06 -17.12 -1.68
N VAL A 179 1.83 -16.21 -2.63
CA VAL A 179 2.42 -14.86 -2.66
C VAL A 179 1.37 -13.88 -3.18
N ASN A 180 1.19 -12.77 -2.46
CA ASN A 180 0.37 -11.63 -2.89
C ASN A 180 0.97 -10.38 -2.24
N LEU A 181 1.56 -9.49 -3.04
CA LEU A 181 2.36 -8.36 -2.55
C LEU A 181 1.68 -7.04 -2.93
N ILE A 182 1.65 -6.11 -2.00
CA ILE A 182 1.19 -4.73 -2.26
C ILE A 182 2.17 -3.74 -1.64
N ASN A 183 2.10 -2.49 -2.09
CA ASN A 183 2.55 -1.35 -1.30
C ASN A 183 1.33 -0.71 -0.63
N HIS A 184 1.43 -0.36 0.65
CA HIS A 184 0.30 0.16 1.43
C HIS A 184 0.32 1.69 1.55
N ALA A 185 0.56 2.39 0.44
CA ALA A 185 0.57 3.85 0.41
C ALA A 185 -0.81 4.45 0.67
N TYR A 186 -0.83 5.52 1.47
CA TYR A 186 -2.00 6.34 1.75
C TYR A 186 -1.81 7.71 1.13
N TRP A 187 -2.83 8.20 0.44
CA TRP A 187 -2.76 9.42 -0.35
C TRP A 187 -3.72 10.47 0.18
N ASN A 188 -3.23 11.70 0.30
CA ASN A 188 -4.03 12.88 0.55
C ASN A 188 -3.45 14.04 -0.25
N LEU A 189 -4.10 14.45 -1.34
CA LEU A 189 -3.55 15.42 -2.27
C LEU A 189 -3.45 16.84 -1.68
N ASP A 190 -4.21 17.12 -0.62
CA ASP A 190 -4.14 18.38 0.13
C ASP A 190 -3.13 18.29 1.29
N GLY A 191 -2.50 17.14 1.50
CA GLY A 191 -1.51 16.89 2.52
C GLY A 191 -2.07 16.49 3.88
N PHE A 192 -1.18 16.07 4.78
CA PHE A 192 -1.58 15.58 6.09
C PHE A 192 -2.26 16.65 6.95
N GLY A 193 -3.29 16.26 7.70
CA GLY A 193 -4.12 17.17 8.50
C GLY A 193 -5.32 17.76 7.76
N HIS A 194 -5.39 17.58 6.44
CA HIS A 194 -6.54 17.94 5.62
C HIS A 194 -7.50 16.75 5.46
N SER A 195 -8.78 17.05 5.24
CA SER A 195 -9.78 16.02 4.97
C SER A 195 -9.66 15.52 3.53
N ILE A 196 -9.85 14.22 3.32
CA ILE A 196 -9.92 13.63 1.97
C ILE A 196 -11.31 13.75 1.33
N ASN A 197 -12.28 14.37 1.99
CA ASN A 197 -13.68 14.40 1.57
C ASN A 197 -13.92 15.12 0.24
N ASP A 198 -13.01 16.02 -0.13
CA ASP A 198 -13.09 16.78 -1.38
C ASP A 198 -12.29 16.10 -2.52
N LEU A 199 -11.61 14.97 -2.24
CA LEU A 199 -10.92 14.20 -3.26
C LEU A 199 -11.92 13.44 -4.14
N HIS A 200 -11.67 13.48 -5.45
CA HIS A 200 -12.47 12.76 -6.43
C HIS A 200 -11.74 11.47 -6.83
N LEU A 201 -12.34 10.31 -6.56
CA LEU A 201 -11.79 9.00 -6.88
C LEU A 201 -12.44 8.40 -8.13
N LYS A 202 -11.62 7.83 -9.03
CA LYS A 202 -12.07 7.03 -10.18
C LYS A 202 -11.41 5.65 -10.14
N ILE A 203 -12.23 4.60 -10.11
CA ILE A 203 -11.79 3.19 -10.17
C ILE A 203 -12.41 2.53 -11.40
N ALA A 204 -11.59 1.96 -12.27
CA ALA A 204 -12.07 1.25 -13.47
C ALA A 204 -12.45 -0.21 -13.15
N ALA A 205 -13.37 -0.41 -12.21
CA ALA A 205 -13.86 -1.74 -11.80
C ALA A 205 -15.39 -1.83 -11.93
N SER A 206 -15.88 -3.02 -12.30
CA SER A 206 -17.33 -3.29 -12.45
C SER A 206 -17.90 -4.17 -11.34
N LYS A 207 -17.05 -4.67 -10.44
CA LYS A 207 -17.38 -5.55 -9.32
C LYS A 207 -16.57 -5.12 -8.10
N TYR A 208 -16.92 -5.64 -6.94
CA TYR A 208 -16.11 -5.58 -5.73
C TYR A 208 -16.46 -6.77 -4.82
N GLN A 209 -15.65 -7.01 -3.80
CA GLN A 209 -15.87 -8.03 -2.78
C GLN A 209 -16.41 -7.39 -1.51
N HIS A 210 -17.61 -7.80 -1.11
CA HIS A 210 -18.24 -7.31 0.10
C HIS A 210 -17.70 -8.04 1.34
N LEU A 211 -17.26 -7.29 2.35
CA LEU A 211 -16.79 -7.83 3.63
C LEU A 211 -17.95 -8.00 4.63
N LYS A 212 -17.94 -9.03 5.48
CA LYS A 212 -18.77 -9.07 6.71
C LYS A 212 -17.96 -8.62 7.92
N MET A 213 -18.66 -8.46 9.04
CA MET A 213 -18.12 -8.20 10.39
C MET A 213 -16.83 -9.02 10.62
N GLY A 214 -15.74 -8.35 10.96
CA GLY A 214 -14.40 -8.96 11.07
C GLY A 214 -13.55 -8.96 9.79
N ARG A 215 -13.97 -8.23 8.73
CA ARG A 215 -13.25 -8.04 7.46
C ARG A 215 -13.04 -9.31 6.63
N LEU A 216 -13.86 -10.33 6.84
CA LEU A 216 -13.78 -11.58 6.08
C LEU A 216 -14.58 -11.48 4.78
N ILE A 217 -14.01 -11.98 3.70
CA ILE A 217 -14.69 -12.12 2.39
C ILE A 217 -15.70 -13.26 2.52
N VAL A 218 -16.95 -12.99 2.14
CA VAL A 218 -18.04 -13.95 2.33
C VAL A 218 -18.52 -14.52 1.01
N GLU A 219 -18.65 -13.69 -0.03
CA GLU A 219 -19.08 -14.10 -1.37
C GLU A 219 -18.43 -13.21 -2.43
N SER A 220 -18.07 -13.80 -3.58
CA SER A 220 -17.42 -13.10 -4.69
C SER A 220 -18.42 -12.52 -5.69
N ILE A 221 -19.52 -11.91 -5.27
CA ILE A 221 -20.42 -11.17 -6.16
C ILE A 221 -20.99 -9.98 -5.39
N ALA A 222 -20.55 -8.78 -5.75
CA ALA A 222 -21.37 -7.58 -5.59
C ALA A 222 -21.40 -6.83 -6.92
N HIS A 223 -22.61 -6.65 -7.47
CA HIS A 223 -22.85 -5.83 -8.66
C HIS A 223 -23.13 -4.39 -8.24
N LYS A 224 -22.39 -3.45 -8.87
CA LYS A 224 -22.48 -1.97 -8.84
C LYS A 224 -21.94 -1.25 -7.59
N LEU A 225 -20.96 -0.37 -7.81
CA LEU A 225 -20.75 0.85 -7.03
C LEU A 225 -21.44 1.99 -7.78
N HIS A 226 -22.26 2.81 -7.12
CA HIS A 226 -22.47 4.21 -7.48
C HIS A 226 -22.62 5.04 -6.23
N ILE A 227 -22.05 6.23 -6.27
CA ILE A 227 -21.86 7.02 -5.07
C ILE A 227 -22.15 8.51 -5.45
N LYS A 228 -22.85 9.37 -4.65
CA LYS A 228 -22.70 10.88 -4.58
C LYS A 228 -23.42 11.66 -3.43
N ARG A 229 -22.76 12.65 -2.77
CA ARG A 229 -23.26 13.84 -1.99
C ARG A 229 -22.21 14.93 -1.83
N LYS A 230 -22.79 16.12 -1.85
CA LYS A 230 -22.27 17.43 -1.53
C LYS A 230 -22.77 17.74 -0.11
N HIS A 231 -21.86 17.78 0.86
CA HIS A 231 -22.07 17.83 2.33
C HIS A 231 -22.62 16.54 2.96
N GLY A 232 -21.73 15.85 3.70
CA GLY A 232 -21.93 14.50 4.21
C GLY A 232 -21.39 13.46 3.22
N TYR A 233 -20.25 12.86 3.59
CA TYR A 233 -19.39 11.89 2.89
C TYR A 233 -20.02 11.10 1.76
N ILE A 234 -19.58 11.29 0.51
CA ILE A 234 -19.95 10.37 -0.56
C ILE A 234 -18.97 10.40 -1.78
N ALA A 235 -18.50 9.24 -2.26
CA ALA A 235 -17.77 8.99 -3.52
C ALA A 235 -18.63 9.09 -4.83
N TYR A 236 -18.18 8.67 -6.03
CA TYR A 236 -18.92 8.86 -7.32
C TYR A 236 -19.27 7.55 -8.09
N ASP A 237 -20.30 7.56 -8.96
CA ASP A 237 -20.39 6.70 -10.17
C ASP A 237 -19.30 7.15 -11.17
N ILE A 238 -18.48 6.19 -11.61
CA ILE A 238 -17.11 6.40 -12.10
C ILE A 238 -16.92 5.98 -13.57
N ARG A 239 -18.01 5.79 -14.32
CA ARG A 239 -17.95 5.33 -15.72
C ARG A 239 -18.20 6.38 -16.80
N ASP A 240 -18.92 7.47 -16.54
CA ASP A 240 -19.28 8.41 -17.61
C ASP A 240 -18.73 9.84 -17.43
N CYS A 241 -17.77 10.17 -18.28
CA CYS A 241 -17.60 11.53 -18.79
C CYS A 241 -17.46 11.41 -20.31
N LYS A 242 -18.59 11.43 -21.02
CA LYS A 242 -18.82 12.26 -22.22
C LYS A 242 -20.30 12.24 -22.65
N GLU A 243 -20.82 13.46 -22.81
CA GLU A 243 -21.96 13.92 -23.63
C GLU A 243 -23.22 13.03 -23.76
N ASN A 244 -24.33 13.56 -23.22
CA ASN A 244 -25.72 13.17 -23.39
C ASN A 244 -26.28 12.09 -22.45
N GLY A 245 -26.47 12.51 -21.19
CA GLY A 245 -27.75 12.38 -20.46
C GLY A 245 -28.11 11.02 -19.86
N LEU A 246 -28.21 10.97 -18.53
CA LEU A 246 -29.19 10.16 -17.79
C LEU A 246 -29.55 10.84 -16.45
N ASP A 247 -30.81 10.66 -16.06
CA ASP A 247 -31.55 11.31 -14.97
C ASP A 247 -31.10 10.85 -13.57
N PHE A 248 -30.94 11.79 -12.63
CA PHE A 248 -30.27 11.65 -11.33
C PHE A 248 -31.21 11.60 -10.11
N ASN A 249 -32.49 11.25 -10.28
CA ASN A 249 -33.47 11.32 -9.19
C ASN A 249 -33.78 10.00 -8.46
N GLU A 250 -33.05 8.90 -8.68
CA GLU A 250 -33.31 7.66 -7.94
C GLU A 250 -32.08 7.12 -7.18
N PHE A 251 -32.31 6.83 -5.90
CA PHE A 251 -31.56 5.93 -4.98
C PHE A 251 -30.68 6.53 -3.86
N LYS A 252 -30.67 5.77 -2.75
CA LYS A 252 -30.44 6.15 -1.36
C LYS A 252 -29.15 5.50 -0.78
N SER A 253 -28.34 6.35 -0.14
CA SER A 253 -27.30 6.12 0.90
C SER A 253 -26.10 5.18 0.67
N LEU A 254 -24.91 5.71 0.99
CA LEU A 254 -23.60 5.02 1.08
C LEU A 254 -23.51 4.03 2.26
N GLU A 255 -24.36 4.20 3.28
CA GLU A 255 -24.23 3.54 4.60
C GLU A 255 -24.17 2.00 4.51
N GLU A 256 -24.83 1.39 3.53
CA GLU A 256 -24.86 -0.07 3.35
C GLU A 256 -23.54 -0.66 2.81
N HIS A 257 -22.62 0.18 2.34
CA HIS A 257 -21.34 -0.25 1.77
C HIS A 257 -20.14 0.19 2.61
N LEU A 258 -20.37 0.89 3.71
CA LEU A 258 -19.34 1.22 4.67
C LEU A 258 -19.07 0.01 5.57
N ASN A 259 -17.82 -0.17 5.98
CA ASN A 259 -17.52 -1.10 7.07
C ASN A 259 -18.07 -0.54 8.40
N ASP A 260 -17.92 -1.30 9.48
CA ASP A 260 -18.38 -0.92 10.83
C ASP A 260 -17.78 0.40 11.36
N ARG A 261 -16.78 0.97 10.68
CA ARG A 261 -16.13 2.25 11.00
C ARG A 261 -16.60 3.43 10.16
N GLY A 262 -17.46 3.19 9.17
CA GLY A 262 -17.90 4.23 8.24
C GLY A 262 -16.98 4.44 7.04
N ASP A 263 -16.07 3.50 6.76
CA ASP A 263 -15.06 3.62 5.69
C ASP A 263 -15.30 2.61 4.55
N LEU A 264 -14.79 2.94 3.35
CA LEU A 264 -14.65 1.99 2.24
C LEU A 264 -13.38 1.14 2.43
N ASP A 265 -13.56 -0.15 2.65
CA ASP A 265 -12.48 -1.13 2.88
C ASP A 265 -12.83 -2.41 2.12
N HIS A 266 -12.75 -2.37 0.78
CA HIS A 266 -13.18 -3.46 -0.10
C HIS A 266 -12.15 -3.71 -1.21
N ILE A 267 -12.18 -4.92 -1.76
CA ILE A 267 -11.42 -5.26 -2.98
C ILE A 267 -12.32 -4.93 -4.18
N PHE A 268 -11.88 -4.04 -5.06
CA PHE A 268 -12.58 -3.64 -6.29
C PHE A 268 -12.04 -4.40 -7.51
#